data_AF-A0A227H9T0-F1
#
_entry.id   AF-A0A227H9T0-F1
#
_cell.length_a   1.000
_cell.length_b   1.000
_cell.length_c   1.000
_cell.angle_alpha   90.00
_cell.angle_beta   90.00
_cell.angle_gamma   90.00
#
_symmetry.space_group_name_H-M   'P 1'
#
loop_
_entity.id
_entity.type
_entity.pdbx_description
1 polymer ?
#
loop_
_entity_poly.entity_id
_entity_poly.type
_entity_poly.pdbx_seq_one_letter_code
_entity_poly.pdbx_strand_id
1 'polypeptide(L)' 'GKVLTPALFVGLIILAVAVFLDPQGDMIGARGEYLTQPLTKGFLEGYNTMDTFASLMFGMLMVDALRGKGITERS' A
#
# COMPACT_ATOMS: atom_id res chain seq x y z
N GLY A 1 3.86 -12.98 -12.77
CA GLY A 1 4.15 -11.55 -13.02
C GLY A 1 3.47 -10.97 -14.26
N LYS A 2 3.61 -11.59 -15.44
CA LYS A 2 3.30 -10.97 -16.75
C LYS A 2 1.87 -10.45 -16.95
N VAL A 3 0.86 -11.03 -16.28
CA VAL A 3 -0.56 -10.61 -16.42
C VAL A 3 -1.09 -9.92 -15.14
N LEU A 4 -0.62 -10.35 -13.97
CA LEU A 4 -1.10 -9.81 -12.69
C LEU A 4 -0.65 -8.36 -12.47
N THR A 5 0.60 -8.02 -12.81
CA THR A 5 1.12 -6.66 -12.68
C THR A 5 0.37 -5.65 -13.57
N PRO A 6 0.16 -5.90 -14.88
CA PRO A 6 -0.63 -4.99 -15.70
C PRO A 6 -2.11 -4.95 -15.27
N ALA A 7 -2.69 -6.05 -14.81
CA ALA A 7 -4.06 -6.05 -14.29
C ALA A 7 -4.24 -5.16 -13.06
N LEU A 8 -3.30 -5.23 -12.10
CA LEU A 8 -3.30 -4.35 -10.92
C LEU A 8 -3.13 -2.88 -11.32
N PHE A 9 -2.26 -2.59 -12.29
CA PHE A 9 -2.05 -1.23 -12.77
C PHE A 9 -3.30 -0.65 -13.44
N VAL A 10 -3.98 -1.45 -14.26
CA VAL A 10 -5.28 -1.09 -14.83
C VAL A 10 -6.32 -0.86 -13.74
N GLY A 11 -6.39 -1.73 -12.72
CA GLY A 11 -7.27 -1.54 -11.57
C GLY A 11 -6.99 -0.24 -10.82
N LEU A 12 -5.72 0.13 -10.65
CA LEU A 12 -5.31 1.37 -9.99
C LEU A 12 -5.70 2.61 -10.80
N ILE A 13 -5.61 2.55 -12.14
CA ILE A 13 -6.12 3.60 -13.03
C ILE A 13 -7.64 3.73 -12.90
N ILE A 14 -8.37 2.61 -12.88
CA ILE A 14 -9.83 2.61 -12.71
C ILE A 14 -10.20 3.25 -11.38
N LEU A 15 -9.53 2.89 -10.28
CA LEU A 15 -9.76 3.50 -8.97
C LEU A 15 -9.44 5.00 -8.97
N ALA A 16 -8.34 5.40 -9.60
CA ALA A 16 -7.98 6.82 -9.71
C ALA A 16 -9.09 7.63 -10.42
N VAL A 17 -9.67 7.08 -11.48
CA VAL A 17 -10.81 7.70 -12.19
C VAL A 17 -12.08 7.67 -11.34
N ALA A 18 -12.35 6.56 -10.65
CA ALA A 18 -13.55 6.40 -9.82
C ALA A 18 -13.65 7.46 -8.72
N VAL A 19 -12.52 7.86 -8.12
CA VAL A 19 -12.47 8.92 -7.09
C VAL A 19 -12.98 10.27 -7.61
N PHE A 20 -12.81 10.57 -8.90
CA PHE A 20 -13.36 11.81 -9.50
C PHE A 20 -14.84 11.70 -9.88
N LEU A 21 -15.33 10.48 -10.17
CA LEU A 21 -16.72 10.25 -10.57
C LEU A 21 -17.66 10.12 -9.36
N ASP A 22 -17.20 9.50 -8.28
CA ASP A 22 -17.96 9.29 -7.05
C ASP A 22 -17.06 9.53 -5.82
N PRO A 23 -16.86 10.81 -5.43
CA PRO A 23 -16.06 11.13 -4.26
C PRO A 23 -16.78 10.69 -2.98
N GLN A 24 -16.16 9.76 -2.24
CA GLN A 24 -16.72 9.17 -1.01
C GLN A 24 -16.73 10.13 0.21
N GLY A 25 -16.58 11.44 0.01
CA GLY A 25 -16.57 12.43 1.08
C GLY A 25 -16.40 13.86 0.57
N ASP A 26 -16.56 14.82 1.49
CA ASP A 26 -16.41 16.23 1.16
C ASP A 26 -14.95 16.57 0.80
N MET A 27 -14.78 17.34 -0.29
CA MET A 27 -13.47 17.87 -0.69
C MET A 27 -13.02 18.95 0.29
N ILE A 28 -12.37 18.53 1.37
CA ILE A 28 -11.73 19.42 2.33
C ILE A 28 -10.47 20.06 1.74
N GLY A 29 -10.24 21.32 2.10
CA GLY A 29 -9.05 22.06 1.66
C GLY A 29 -7.74 21.36 2.06
N ALA A 30 -6.72 21.46 1.21
CA ALA A 30 -5.41 20.87 1.44
C ALA A 30 -4.81 21.34 2.78
N ARG A 31 -4.19 20.42 3.52
CA ARG A 31 -3.60 20.69 4.84
C ARG A 31 -2.12 20.33 4.85
N GLY A 32 -1.31 21.13 5.55
CA GLY A 32 0.12 20.85 5.74
C GLY A 32 0.90 20.81 4.42
N GLU A 33 1.74 19.79 4.24
CA GLU A 33 2.62 19.63 3.07
C GLU A 33 1.86 19.46 1.74
N TYR A 34 0.57 19.12 1.78
CA TYR A 34 -0.27 19.11 0.58
C TYR A 34 -0.53 20.51 -0.01
N LEU A 35 -0.27 21.59 0.73
CA LEU A 35 -0.37 22.97 0.22
C LEU A 35 0.79 23.33 -0.70
N THR A 36 1.99 22.87 -0.38
CA THR A 36 3.23 23.24 -1.09
C THR A 36 3.67 22.16 -2.07
N GLN A 37 3.45 20.89 -1.74
CA GLN A 37 3.98 19.74 -2.48
C GLN A 37 2.98 18.56 -2.54
N PRO A 38 1.78 18.74 -3.13
CA PRO A 38 0.74 17.71 -3.15
C PRO A 38 1.15 16.42 -3.88
N LEU A 39 1.87 16.54 -5.01
CA LEU A 39 2.34 15.38 -5.79
C LEU A 39 3.37 14.55 -5.01
N THR A 40 4.39 15.21 -4.49
CA THR A 40 5.46 14.56 -3.72
C THR A 40 4.88 13.88 -2.49
N LYS A 41 4.03 14.59 -1.72
CA LYS A 41 3.40 14.05 -0.54
C LYS A 41 2.53 12.82 -0.85
N GLY A 42 1.68 12.92 -1.88
CA GLY A 42 0.84 11.79 -2.32
C GLY A 42 1.65 10.57 -2.75
N PHE A 43 2.77 10.77 -3.46
CA PHE A 43 3.65 9.66 -3.85
C PHE A 43 4.35 9.02 -2.65
N LEU A 44 4.87 9.83 -1.72
CA LEU A 44 5.50 9.35 -0.48
C LEU A 44 4.51 8.56 0.40
N GLU A 45 3.28 9.04 0.56
CA GLU A 45 2.26 8.32 1.32
C GLU A 45 1.87 6.99 0.66
N GLY A 46 1.73 6.98 -0.67
CA GLY A 46 1.51 5.75 -1.43
C GLY A 46 2.66 4.75 -1.28
N TYR A 47 3.91 5.21 -1.37
CA TYR A 47 5.11 4.40 -1.17
C TYR A 47 5.22 3.86 0.25
N ASN A 48 5.03 4.70 1.27
CA ASN A 48 5.07 4.26 2.68
C ASN A 48 4.00 3.20 2.99
N THR A 49 2.83 3.29 2.35
CA THR A 49 1.79 2.26 2.46
C THR A 49 2.25 0.93 1.85
N MET A 50 2.89 0.96 0.67
CA MET A 50 3.49 -0.23 0.05
C MET A 50 4.60 -0.84 0.93
N ASP A 51 5.49 -0.01 1.46
CA ASP A 51 6.58 -0.43 2.34
C ASP A 51 6.05 -1.08 3.62
N THR A 52 4.96 -0.55 4.18
CA THR A 52 4.28 -1.15 5.33
C THR A 52 3.75 -2.55 5.00
N PHE A 53 3.06 -2.72 3.87
CA PHE A 53 2.59 -4.04 3.42
C PHE A 53 3.76 -5.01 3.17
N ALA A 54 4.86 -4.55 2.59
CA ALA A 54 6.05 -5.36 2.36
C ALA A 54 6.69 -5.82 3.69
N SER A 55 6.79 -4.92 4.68
CA SER A 55 7.31 -5.25 6.00
C SER A 55 6.45 -6.30 6.73
N LEU A 56 5.13 -6.22 6.58
CA LEU A 56 4.19 -7.19 7.14
C LEU A 56 4.37 -8.57 6.52
N MET A 57 4.47 -8.64 5.19
CA MET A 57 4.71 -9.88 4.46
C MET A 57 6.07 -10.48 4.81
N PHE A 58 7.12 -9.65 4.90
CA PHE A 58 8.44 -10.11 5.31
C PHE A 58 8.45 -10.62 6.77
N GLY A 59 7.73 -9.94 7.67
CA GLY A 59 7.55 -10.39 9.05
C GLY A 59 6.85 -11.75 9.12
N MET A 60 5.79 -11.96 8.34
CA MET A 60 5.10 -13.26 8.23
C MET A 60 6.04 -14.35 7.70
N LEU A 61 6.79 -14.07 6.62
CA LEU A 61 7.77 -15.02 6.06
C LEU A 61 8.86 -15.39 7.08
N MET A 62 9.30 -14.43 7.90
CA MET A 62 10.28 -14.68 8.96
C MET A 62 9.69 -15.57 10.08
N VAL A 63 8.45 -15.31 10.49
CA VAL A 63 7.73 -16.16 11.45
C VAL A 63 7.59 -17.59 10.91
N ASP A 64 7.21 -17.74 9.64
CA ASP A 64 7.10 -19.04 8.98
C ASP A 64 8.46 -19.75 8.88
N ALA A 65 9.53 -19.02 8.56
CA ALA A 65 10.89 -19.56 8.52
C ALA A 65 11.35 -20.05 9.91
N LEU A 66 11.00 -19.34 10.99
CA LEU A 66 11.29 -19.74 12.36
C LEU A 66 10.48 -20.99 12.77
N ARG A 67 9.19 -21.05 12.43
CA ARG A 67 8.33 -22.23 12.63
C ARG A 67 8.85 -23.44 11.86
N GLY A 68 9.25 -23.25 10.61
CA GLY A 68 9.79 -24.32 9.75
C GLY A 68 11.15 -24.86 10.20
N LYS A 69 11.93 -24.06 10.94
CA LYS A 69 13.20 -24.48 11.58
C LYS A 69 13.00 -25.28 12.87
N GLY A 70 11.76 -25.60 13.25
CA GLY A 70 11.48 -26.44 14.42
C GLY A 70 11.50 -25.68 15.75
N ILE A 71 11.41 -24.35 15.73
CA ILE A 71 11.08 -23.56 16.93
C ILE A 71 9.57 -23.67 17.16
N THR A 72 9.11 -24.89 17.34
CA THR A 72 7.84 -25.18 17.99
C THR A 72 8.20 -25.24 19.46
N GLU A 73 7.82 -24.23 20.24
CA GLU A 73 7.98 -24.28 21.69
C GLU A 73 7.44 -25.61 22.20
N ARG A 74 8.38 -26.44 22.65
CA ARG A 74 8.13 -27.56 23.54
C ARG A 74 9.01 -27.34 24.76
N SER A 75 8.52 -26.50 25.67
CA SER A 75 8.41 -26.80 27.09
C SER A 75 7.68 -25.69 27.82
#